data_AF-A0A7X9ICS8-F1
#
_entry.id   AF-A0A7X9ICS8-F1
#
_cell.length_a   1.000
_cell.length_b   1.000
_cell.length_c   1.000
_cell.angle_alpha   90.00
_cell.angle_beta   90.00
_cell.angle_gamma   90.00
#
_symmetry.space_group_name_H-M   'P 1'
#
loop_
_entity.id
_entity.type
_entity.pdbx_description
1 polymer ?
#
loop_
_entity_poly.entity_id
_entity_poly.type
_entity_poly.pdbx_seq_one_letter_code
_entity_poly.pdbx_strand_id
1 'polypeptide(L)'
;MNGDLELLLKLQNIDYDLGELERSKEYIPDMMDNLRREIDDSRERLETTREEMAKARLEQKDVELQLGERQDKLRKLQERMMAIKTNKEYDALVAEIDQVKRDIGELESRGMALLEYVENHENEINSLTE
;
A
#
# COMPACT_ATOMS: atom_id res chain seq x y z
N MET A 1 -34.25 -5.79 65.28
CA MET A 1 -34.50 -4.42 64.78
C MET A 1 -33.25 -3.77 64.18
N ASN A 2 -32.09 -3.65 64.84
CA ASN A 2 -30.87 -3.13 64.16
C ASN A 2 -30.16 -4.16 63.26
N GLY A 3 -30.14 -5.45 63.62
CA GLY A 3 -29.48 -6.49 62.80
C GLY A 3 -30.18 -6.78 61.47
N ASP A 4 -31.51 -6.66 61.43
CA ASP A 4 -32.32 -6.88 60.23
C ASP A 4 -32.05 -5.77 59.17
N LEU A 5 -31.83 -4.55 59.63
CA LEU A 5 -31.47 -3.41 58.77
C LEU A 5 -30.06 -3.55 58.18
N GLU A 6 -29.09 -4.03 58.97
CA GLU A 6 -27.75 -4.35 58.46
C GLU A 6 -27.77 -5.47 57.41
N LEU A 7 -28.62 -6.49 57.61
CA LEU A 7 -28.79 -7.57 56.63
C LEU A 7 -29.43 -7.06 55.32
N LEU A 8 -30.42 -6.17 55.41
CA LEU A 8 -31.04 -5.55 54.23
C LEU A 8 -30.04 -4.66 53.46
N LEU A 9 -29.19 -3.91 54.15
CA LEU A 9 -28.13 -3.11 53.51
C LEU A 9 -27.11 -4.01 52.79
N LYS A 10 -26.72 -5.13 53.41
CA LYS A 10 -25.84 -6.11 52.76
C LYS A 10 -26.48 -6.72 51.51
N LEU A 11 -27.77 -7.06 51.58
CA LEU A 11 -28.52 -7.57 50.43
C LEU A 11 -28.58 -6.54 49.30
N GLN A 12 -28.88 -5.28 49.61
CA GLN A 12 -28.93 -4.20 48.62
C GLN A 12 -27.57 -4.01 47.91
N ASN A 13 -26.45 -4.11 48.63
CA ASN A 13 -25.13 -4.04 48.01
C ASN A 13 -24.89 -5.22 47.07
N ILE A 14 -25.28 -6.43 47.47
CA ILE A 14 -25.20 -7.62 46.61
C ILE A 14 -26.06 -7.46 45.35
N ASP A 15 -27.28 -6.93 45.48
CA ASP A 15 -28.17 -6.67 44.35
C ASP A 15 -27.60 -5.61 43.39
N TYR A 16 -26.95 -4.58 43.94
CA TYR A 16 -26.24 -3.57 43.14
C TYR A 16 -25.08 -4.20 42.36
N ASP A 17 -24.24 -4.98 43.03
CA ASP A 17 -23.10 -5.67 42.42
C ASP A 17 -23.56 -6.66 41.34
N LEU A 18 -24.65 -7.40 41.57
CA LEU A 18 -25.28 -8.29 40.58
C LEU A 18 -25.73 -7.51 39.35
N GLY A 19 -26.39 -6.37 39.54
CA GLY A 19 -26.84 -5.52 38.42
C GLY A 19 -25.67 -4.97 37.59
N GLU A 20 -24.57 -4.58 38.23
CA GLU A 20 -23.35 -4.16 37.52
C GLU A 20 -22.69 -5.31 36.75
N LEU A 21 -22.65 -6.51 37.35
CA LEU A 21 -22.12 -7.71 36.69
C LEU A 21 -22.98 -8.13 35.49
N GLU A 22 -24.31 -8.06 35.59
CA GLU A 22 -25.23 -8.34 34.48
C GLU A 22 -25.02 -7.37 33.32
N ARG A 23 -24.92 -6.05 33.61
CA ARG A 23 -24.60 -5.03 32.59
C ARG A 23 -23.25 -5.29 31.94
N SER A 24 -22.24 -5.61 32.73
CA SER A 24 -20.88 -5.89 32.25
C SER A 24 -20.82 -7.14 31.37
N LYS A 25 -21.66 -8.14 31.66
CA LYS A 25 -21.74 -9.40 30.89
C LYS A 25 -22.28 -9.19 29.48
N GLU A 26 -23.06 -8.14 29.24
CA GLU A 26 -23.52 -7.77 27.89
C GLU A 26 -22.54 -6.81 27.22
N TYR A 27 -22.10 -5.78 27.94
CA TYR A 27 -21.28 -4.70 27.36
C TYR A 27 -19.85 -5.11 26.98
N ILE A 28 -19.19 -5.94 27.81
CA ILE A 28 -17.80 -6.33 27.57
C ILE A 28 -17.67 -7.19 26.31
N PRO A 29 -18.49 -8.25 26.10
CA PRO A 29 -18.46 -9.01 24.86
C PRO A 29 -18.69 -8.16 23.60
N ASP A 30 -19.67 -7.25 23.63
CA ASP A 30 -19.95 -6.36 22.50
C ASP A 30 -18.74 -5.48 22.17
N MET A 31 -18.08 -4.91 23.20
CA MET A 31 -16.85 -4.14 23.01
C MET A 31 -15.72 -5.01 22.46
N MET A 32 -15.57 -6.25 22.96
CA MET A 32 -14.56 -7.18 22.47
C MET A 32 -14.78 -7.55 20.99
N ASP A 33 -16.03 -7.76 20.59
CA ASP A 33 -16.37 -8.08 19.21
C ASP A 33 -16.13 -6.90 18.27
N ASN A 34 -16.42 -5.67 18.72
CA ASN A 34 -16.07 -4.47 17.97
C ASN A 34 -14.56 -4.31 17.80
N LEU A 35 -13.79 -4.45 18.88
CA LEU A 35 -12.32 -4.39 18.82
C LEU A 35 -11.73 -5.49 17.93
N ARG A 36 -12.31 -6.70 17.96
CA ARG A 36 -11.89 -7.80 17.06
C ARG A 36 -12.09 -7.44 15.60
N ARG A 37 -13.25 -6.87 15.24
CA ARG A 37 -13.52 -6.41 13.87
C ARG A 37 -12.55 -5.33 13.44
N GLU A 38 -12.29 -4.33 14.29
CA GLU A 38 -11.32 -3.27 13.98
C GLU A 38 -9.90 -3.82 13.75
N ILE A 39 -9.49 -4.81 14.55
CA ILE A 39 -8.20 -5.49 14.38
C ILE A 39 -8.17 -6.27 13.07
N ASP A 40 -9.22 -7.02 12.75
CA ASP A 40 -9.27 -7.84 11.54
C ASP A 40 -9.31 -6.97 10.27
N ASP A 41 -10.07 -5.87 10.27
CA ASP A 41 -10.11 -4.89 9.18
C ASP A 41 -8.73 -4.23 8.97
N SER A 42 -8.05 -3.84 10.07
CA SER A 42 -6.70 -3.27 10.00
C SER A 42 -5.67 -4.26 9.46
N ARG A 43 -5.78 -5.54 9.84
CA ARG A 43 -4.93 -6.61 9.32
C ARG A 43 -5.14 -6.86 7.84
N GLU A 44 -6.39 -6.94 7.39
CA GLU A 44 -6.72 -7.13 5.97
C GLU A 44 -6.19 -5.96 5.12
N ARG A 45 -6.36 -4.73 5.61
CA ARG A 45 -5.81 -3.54 4.96
C ARG A 45 -4.29 -3.62 4.88
N LEU A 46 -3.61 -3.92 5.99
CA LEU A 46 -2.15 -4.05 6.02
C LEU A 46 -1.63 -5.12 5.06
N GLU A 47 -2.30 -6.28 4.97
CA GLU A 47 -1.94 -7.35 4.05
C GLU A 47 -2.12 -6.91 2.60
N THR A 48 -3.25 -6.29 2.27
CA THR A 48 -3.55 -5.77 0.92
C THR A 48 -2.53 -4.73 0.48
N THR A 49 -2.25 -3.72 1.32
CA THR A 49 -1.28 -2.66 1.03
C THR A 49 0.13 -3.24 0.82
N ARG A 50 0.51 -4.28 1.58
CA ARG A 50 1.80 -4.98 1.39
C ARG A 50 1.87 -5.73 0.07
N GLU A 51 0.80 -6.41 -0.32
CA GLU A 51 0.76 -7.11 -1.61
C GLU A 51 0.83 -6.14 -2.79
N GLU A 52 0.11 -5.02 -2.71
CA GLU A 52 0.12 -3.98 -3.74
C GLU A 52 1.51 -3.32 -3.86
N MET A 53 2.14 -2.99 -2.73
CA MET A 53 3.52 -2.49 -2.72
C MET A 53 4.50 -3.50 -3.34
N ALA A 54 4.36 -4.79 -3.03
CA ALA A 54 5.23 -5.83 -3.58
C ALA A 54 5.08 -5.95 -5.11
N LYS A 55 3.84 -5.87 -5.62
CA LYS A 55 3.56 -5.85 -7.07
C LYS A 55 4.17 -4.62 -7.73
N ALA A 56 3.99 -3.43 -7.14
CA ALA A 56 4.53 -2.18 -7.66
C ALA A 56 6.08 -2.20 -7.71
N ARG A 57 6.74 -2.76 -6.68
CA ARG A 57 8.21 -2.93 -6.68
C ARG A 57 8.71 -3.90 -7.75
N LEU A 58 7.93 -4.94 -8.07
CA LEU A 58 8.27 -5.84 -9.18
C LEU A 58 8.14 -5.14 -10.53
N GLU A 59 7.05 -4.40 -10.72
CA GLU A 59 6.81 -3.60 -11.93
C GLU A 59 7.87 -2.52 -12.13
N GLN A 60 8.29 -1.85 -11.05
CA GLN A 60 9.38 -0.88 -11.07
C GLN A 60 10.67 -1.48 -11.64
N LYS A 61 11.07 -2.67 -11.18
CA LYS A 61 12.27 -3.36 -11.68
C LYS A 61 12.16 -3.72 -13.16
N ASP A 62 10.97 -4.13 -13.61
CA ASP A 62 10.70 -4.42 -15.02
C ASP A 62 10.81 -3.15 -15.88
N VAL A 63 10.23 -2.03 -15.42
CA VAL A 63 10.34 -0.73 -16.10
C VAL A 63 11.79 -0.25 -16.16
N GLU A 64 12.57 -0.40 -15.09
CA GLU A 64 13.99 -0.06 -15.07
C GLU A 64 14.81 -0.90 -16.06
N LEU A 65 14.52 -2.20 -16.16
CA LEU A 65 15.17 -3.09 -17.11
C LEU A 65 14.84 -2.69 -18.56
N GLN A 66 13.56 -2.46 -18.86
CA GLN A 66 13.13 -2.00 -20.17
C GLN A 66 13.73 -0.64 -20.53
N LEU A 67 13.83 0.28 -19.58
CA LEU A 67 14.44 1.59 -19.77
C LEU A 67 15.92 1.43 -20.18
N GLY A 68 16.67 0.57 -19.49
CA GLY A 68 18.05 0.26 -19.83
C GLY A 68 18.19 -0.31 -21.25
N GLU A 69 17.33 -1.26 -21.63
CA GLU A 69 17.31 -1.82 -23.00
C GLU A 69 17.03 -0.75 -24.06
N ARG A 70 16.09 0.18 -23.81
CA ARG A 70 15.75 1.26 -24.74
C ARG A 70 16.86 2.31 -24.83
N GLN A 71 17.50 2.64 -23.73
CA GLN A 71 18.66 3.54 -23.72
C GLN A 71 19.85 2.93 -24.48
N ASP A 72 20.10 1.63 -24.33
CA ASP A 72 21.10 0.90 -25.12
C ASP A 72 20.76 0.88 -26.61
N LYS A 73 19.49 0.66 -26.95
CA LYS A 73 19.02 0.74 -28.34
C LYS A 73 19.24 2.15 -28.90
N LEU A 74 18.87 3.19 -28.16
CA LEU A 74 19.06 4.59 -28.56
C LEU A 74 20.53 4.89 -28.86
N ARG A 75 21.44 4.45 -27.98
CA ARG A 75 22.89 4.62 -28.14
C ARG A 75 23.39 3.99 -29.45
N LYS A 76 23.01 2.74 -29.72
CA LYS A 76 23.39 2.01 -30.95
C LYS A 76 22.85 2.69 -32.21
N LEU A 77 21.61 3.22 -32.16
CA LEU A 77 21.04 3.97 -33.28
C LEU A 77 21.79 5.29 -33.52
N GLN A 78 22.16 6.02 -32.46
CA GLN A 78 22.95 7.25 -32.56
C GLN A 78 24.35 6.99 -33.13
N GLU A 79 25.02 5.90 -32.75
CA GLU A 79 26.30 5.50 -33.34
C GLU A 79 26.16 5.19 -34.84
N ARG A 80 25.10 4.45 -35.23
CA ARG A 80 24.82 4.13 -36.64
C ARG A 80 24.54 5.39 -37.46
N MET A 81 23.93 6.42 -36.87
CA MET A 81 23.64 7.70 -37.52
C MET A 81 24.89 8.40 -38.02
N MET A 82 26.01 8.28 -37.30
CA MET A 82 27.29 8.88 -37.69
C MET A 82 27.93 8.20 -38.90
N ALA A 83 27.52 6.98 -39.23
CA ALA A 83 28.09 6.18 -40.32
C ALA A 83 27.25 6.20 -41.62
N ILE A 84 26.02 6.71 -41.59
CA ILE A 84 25.12 6.72 -42.75
C ILE A 84 25.54 7.77 -43.77
N LYS A 85 25.48 7.39 -45.05
CA LYS A 85 25.84 8.25 -46.19
C LYS A 85 24.67 8.57 -47.11
N THR A 86 23.52 7.91 -46.94
CA THR A 86 22.36 8.08 -47.82
C THR A 86 21.23 8.82 -47.10
N ASN A 87 20.62 9.81 -47.74
CA ASN A 87 19.56 10.63 -47.13
C ASN A 87 18.33 9.79 -46.72
N LYS A 88 17.97 8.76 -47.51
CA LYS A 88 16.79 7.92 -47.24
C LYS A 88 16.98 7.05 -45.98
N GLU A 89 18.18 6.52 -45.75
CA GLU A 89 18.48 5.75 -44.54
C GLU A 89 18.58 6.66 -43.31
N TYR A 90 19.05 7.90 -43.50
CA TYR A 90 19.11 8.90 -42.46
C TYR A 90 17.71 9.24 -41.93
N ASP A 91 16.75 9.57 -42.82
CA ASP A 91 15.39 9.93 -42.42
C ASP A 91 14.70 8.79 -41.66
N ALA A 92 14.86 7.55 -42.12
CA ALA A 92 14.31 6.37 -41.45
C ALA A 92 14.92 6.16 -40.06
N LEU A 93 16.24 6.39 -39.92
CA LEU A 93 16.92 6.26 -38.64
C LEU A 93 16.51 7.34 -37.65
N VAL A 94 16.34 8.59 -38.11
CA VAL A 94 15.83 9.69 -37.27
C VAL A 94 14.44 9.36 -36.74
N ALA A 95 13.54 8.88 -37.59
CA ALA A 95 12.20 8.47 -37.17
C ALA A 95 12.25 7.33 -36.13
N GLU A 96 13.16 6.36 -36.29
CA GLU A 96 13.36 5.30 -35.29
C GLU A 96 13.89 5.84 -33.96
N ILE A 97 14.87 6.76 -34.00
CA ILE A 97 15.41 7.42 -32.81
C ILE A 97 14.31 8.19 -32.06
N ASP A 98 13.47 8.94 -32.78
CA ASP A 98 12.38 9.71 -32.18
C ASP A 98 11.30 8.82 -31.58
N GLN A 99 11.06 7.63 -32.14
CA GLN A 99 10.20 6.63 -31.51
C GLN A 99 10.84 6.09 -30.22
N VAL A 100 12.11 5.68 -30.26
CA VAL A 100 12.79 5.14 -29.06
C VAL A 100 12.87 6.18 -27.94
N LYS A 101 13.09 7.47 -28.26
CA LYS A 101 13.05 8.55 -27.27
C LYS A 101 11.68 8.72 -26.62
N ARG A 102 10.60 8.56 -27.39
CA ARG A 102 9.22 8.59 -26.86
C ARG A 102 8.98 7.40 -25.93
N ASP A 103 9.36 6.19 -26.35
CA ASP A 103 9.26 4.99 -25.51
C ASP A 103 10.02 5.18 -24.17
N ILE A 104 11.22 5.77 -24.21
CA ILE A 104 12.02 6.10 -23.01
C ILE A 104 11.25 7.06 -22.11
N GLY A 105 10.70 8.15 -22.64
CA GLY A 105 9.95 9.13 -21.85
C GLY A 105 8.69 8.55 -21.21
N GLU A 106 8.00 7.63 -21.89
CA GLU A 106 6.86 6.89 -21.33
C GLU A 106 7.29 5.97 -20.18
N LEU A 107 8.40 5.23 -20.34
CA LEU A 107 8.95 4.37 -19.30
C LEU A 107 9.43 5.18 -18.08
N GLU A 108 10.10 6.31 -18.28
CA GLU A 108 10.52 7.21 -17.20
C GLU A 108 9.31 7.75 -16.43
N SER A 109 8.27 8.18 -17.13
CA SER A 109 7.03 8.67 -16.51
C SER A 109 6.34 7.58 -15.68
N ARG A 110 6.27 6.36 -16.21
CA ARG A 110 5.73 5.21 -15.48
C ARG A 110 6.58 4.84 -14.27
N GLY A 111 7.90 4.85 -14.40
CA GLY A 111 8.83 4.58 -13.30
C GLY A 111 8.69 5.59 -12.16
N MET A 112 8.53 6.88 -12.46
CA MET A 112 8.26 7.92 -11.46
C MET A 112 6.92 7.70 -10.76
N ALA A 113 5.86 7.37 -11.50
CA ALA A 113 4.55 7.09 -10.90
C ALA A 113 4.60 5.87 -9.95
N LEU A 114 5.36 4.82 -10.31
CA LEU A 114 5.56 3.65 -9.46
C LEU A 114 6.37 3.96 -8.21
N LEU A 115 7.38 4.85 -8.31
CA LEU A 115 8.14 5.32 -7.14
C LEU A 115 7.22 6.02 -6.13
N GLU A 116 6.40 6.96 -6.59
CA GLU A 116 5.43 7.67 -5.75
C GLU A 116 4.40 6.71 -5.15
N TYR A 117 3.91 5.76 -5.95
CA TYR A 117 2.98 4.73 -5.48
C TYR A 117 3.58 3.90 -4.34
N VAL A 118 4.81 3.42 -4.49
CA VAL A 118 5.53 2.64 -3.47
C VAL A 118 5.75 3.47 -2.20
N GLU A 119 6.17 4.72 -2.32
CA GLU A 119 6.37 5.62 -1.17
C GLU A 119 5.07 5.85 -0.39
N ASN A 120 3.96 6.08 -1.09
CA ASN A 120 2.65 6.24 -0.46
C ASN A 120 2.20 4.98 0.30
N HIS A 121 2.42 3.79 -0.27
CA HIS A 121 2.07 2.52 0.40
C HIS A 121 3.00 2.21 1.58
N GLU A 122 4.27 2.59 1.49
CA GLU A 122 5.23 2.47 2.59
C GLU A 122 4.82 3.37 3.77
N ASN A 123 4.39 4.61 3.49
CA ASN A 123 3.82 5.51 4.50
C ASN A 123 2.52 4.97 5.10
N GLU A 124 1.62 4.42 4.29
CA GLU A 124 0.37 3.81 4.77
C GLU A 124 0.67 2.60 5.67
N ILE A 125 1.58 1.71 5.28
CA ILE A 125 2.00 0.56 6.09
C ILE A 125 2.55 1.04 7.43
N ASN A 126 3.43 2.05 7.43
CA ASN A 126 3.99 2.60 8.68
C ASN A 126 2.87 3.12 9.60
N SER A 127 1.90 3.84 9.05
CA SER A 127 0.74 4.37 9.80
C SER A 127 -0.19 3.29 10.36
N LEU A 128 -0.24 2.10 9.74
CA LEU A 128 -1.03 0.95 10.22
C LEU A 128 -0.27 0.11 11.25
N THR A 129 1.05 0.30 11.38
CA THR A 129 1.91 -0.44 12.32
C THR A 129 2.33 0.35 13.55
N GLU A 130 2.25 1.68 13.52
CA GLU A 130 2.42 2.57 14.69
C GLU A 130 1.18 2.55 15.61
#